data_AF-A0A2E5MWA2-F1
#
_entry.id   AF-A0A2E5MWA2-F1
#
_cell.length_a   1.000
_cell.length_b   1.000
_cell.length_c   1.000
_cell.angle_alpha   90.00
_cell.angle_beta   90.00
_cell.angle_gamma   90.00
#
_symmetry.space_group_name_H-M   'P 1'
#
loop_
_entity.id
_entity.type
_entity.pdbx_description
1 polymer ?
#
loop_
_entity_poly.entity_id
_entity_poly.type
_entity_poly.pdbx_seq_one_letter_code
_entity_poly.pdbx_strand_id
1 'polypeptide(L)'
;MAEGIETLIRLNDWNVDQKRRKLGDLQRLIEGFEAELKKLEQDLLNEQAAATAAPNEGGFVYGYYAERVIERRAIIQISIQQLEKDTDEAREALSVAYRELKKFETALESRKLRQELELARKDQLDLDEVGIQTFIQKLS
;
A
#
# COMPACT_ATOMS: atom_id res chain seq x y z
N MET A 1 -1.19 31.53 -0.92
CA MET A 1 -0.21 30.54 -1.46
C MET A 1 -0.06 29.25 -0.62
N ALA A 2 -0.70 29.07 0.54
CA ALA A 2 -0.67 27.78 1.28
C ALA A 2 -1.53 26.69 0.61
N GLU A 3 -2.62 27.12 -0.02
CA GLU A 3 -3.61 26.31 -0.75
C GLU A 3 -2.99 25.40 -1.85
N GLY A 4 -1.87 25.82 -2.45
CA GLY A 4 -1.17 25.01 -3.45
C GLY A 4 -0.49 23.76 -2.87
N ILE A 5 0.13 23.88 -1.69
CA ILE A 5 0.81 22.73 -1.04
C ILE A 5 -0.23 21.75 -0.51
N GLU A 6 -1.31 22.23 0.09
CA GLU A 6 -2.41 21.37 0.57
C GLU A 6 -3.09 20.60 -0.57
N THR A 7 -3.19 21.20 -1.75
CA THR A 7 -3.69 20.50 -2.94
C THR A 7 -2.72 19.43 -3.43
N LEU A 8 -1.41 19.68 -3.38
CA LEU A 8 -0.40 18.68 -3.70
C LEU A 8 -0.39 17.52 -2.69
N ILE A 9 -0.61 17.79 -1.41
CA ILE A 9 -0.75 16.75 -0.38
C ILE A 9 -1.93 15.84 -0.72
N ARG A 10 -3.13 16.39 -0.96
CA ARG A 10 -4.31 15.60 -1.32
C ARG A 10 -4.11 14.75 -2.58
N LEU A 11 -3.41 15.29 -3.59
CA LEU A 11 -3.09 14.54 -4.80
C LEU A 11 -2.16 13.37 -4.51
N ASN A 12 -1.15 13.57 -3.66
CA ASN A 12 -0.20 12.53 -3.29
C ASN A 12 -0.82 11.48 -2.35
N ASP A 13 -1.70 11.88 -1.43
CA ASP A 13 -2.50 10.96 -0.62
C ASP A 13 -3.32 10.02 -1.51
N TRP A 14 -4.01 10.59 -2.50
CA TRP A 14 -4.77 9.80 -3.46
C TRP A 14 -3.87 8.83 -4.24
N ASN A 15 -2.69 9.29 -4.67
CA ASN A 15 -1.72 8.43 -5.36
C ASN A 15 -1.24 7.27 -4.46
N VAL A 16 -0.91 7.53 -3.20
CA VAL A 16 -0.58 6.50 -2.20
C VAL A 16 -1.72 5.49 -2.07
N ASP A 17 -2.95 5.95 -1.97
CA ASP A 17 -4.13 5.09 -1.89
C ASP A 17 -4.30 4.21 -3.13
N GLN A 18 -4.07 4.74 -4.33
CA GLN A 18 -4.11 3.95 -5.56
C GLN A 18 -3.03 2.85 -5.57
N LYS A 19 -1.79 3.20 -5.18
CA LYS A 19 -0.70 2.22 -5.10
C LYS A 19 -0.97 1.14 -4.06
N ARG A 20 -1.52 1.52 -2.90
CA ARG A 20 -1.91 0.59 -1.84
C ARG A 20 -3.02 -0.37 -2.30
N ARG A 21 -4.04 0.14 -3.02
CA ARG A 21 -5.10 -0.70 -3.59
C ARG A 21 -4.53 -1.70 -4.57
N LYS A 22 -3.67 -1.26 -5.50
CA LYS A 22 -3.01 -2.13 -6.49
C LYS A 22 -2.18 -3.23 -5.83
N LEU A 23 -1.40 -2.88 -4.79
CA LEU A 23 -0.67 -3.87 -4.01
C LEU A 23 -1.61 -4.91 -3.39
N GLY A 24 -2.69 -4.45 -2.75
CA GLY A 24 -3.69 -5.35 -2.16
C GLY A 24 -4.40 -6.23 -3.19
N ASP A 25 -4.66 -5.75 -4.40
CA ASP A 25 -5.23 -6.54 -5.50
C ASP A 25 -4.30 -7.68 -5.93
N LEU A 26 -2.99 -7.39 -6.05
CA LEU A 26 -1.98 -8.41 -6.41
C LEU A 26 -1.87 -9.48 -5.32
N GLN A 27 -1.82 -9.07 -4.06
CA GLN A 27 -1.77 -10.00 -2.92
C GLN A 27 -3.00 -10.90 -2.85
N ARG A 28 -4.20 -10.36 -3.06
CA ARG A 28 -5.44 -11.16 -3.13
C ARG A 28 -5.41 -12.17 -4.28
N LEU A 29 -4.82 -11.81 -5.42
CA LEU A 29 -4.73 -12.73 -6.55
C LEU A 29 -3.78 -13.90 -6.25
N ILE A 30 -2.65 -13.62 -5.57
CA ILE A 30 -1.73 -14.67 -5.08
C ILE A 30 -2.46 -15.59 -4.11
N GLU A 31 -3.14 -15.04 -3.08
CA GLU A 31 -3.91 -15.82 -2.11
C GLU A 31 -4.97 -16.71 -2.79
N GLY A 32 -5.63 -16.20 -3.83
CA GLY A 32 -6.58 -16.96 -4.64
C GLY A 32 -5.93 -18.15 -5.35
N PHE A 33 -4.75 -17.97 -5.93
CA PHE A 33 -4.01 -19.04 -6.59
C PHE A 33 -3.44 -20.08 -5.61
N GLU A 34 -2.98 -19.66 -4.44
CA GLU A 34 -2.54 -20.58 -3.38
C GLU A 34 -3.71 -21.44 -2.88
N ALA A 35 -4.89 -20.85 -2.71
CA ALA A 35 -6.10 -21.58 -2.36
C ALA A 35 -6.50 -22.58 -3.45
N GLU A 36 -6.36 -22.20 -4.72
CA GLU A 36 -6.61 -23.10 -5.86
C GLU A 36 -5.62 -24.27 -5.90
N LEU A 37 -4.32 -24.03 -5.68
CA LEU A 37 -3.31 -25.09 -5.59
C LEU A 37 -3.65 -26.11 -4.49
N LYS A 38 -4.02 -25.61 -3.30
CA LYS A 38 -4.42 -26.47 -2.19
C LYS A 38 -5.65 -27.31 -2.52
N LYS A 39 -6.62 -26.72 -3.23
CA LYS A 39 -7.81 -27.44 -3.69
C LYS A 39 -7.45 -28.53 -4.70
N LEU A 40 -6.61 -28.23 -5.69
CA LEU A 40 -6.15 -29.21 -6.68
C LEU A 40 -5.42 -30.39 -6.02
N GLU A 41 -4.65 -30.15 -4.96
CA GLU A 41 -4.00 -31.22 -4.20
C GLU A 41 -5.01 -32.11 -3.47
N GLN A 42 -6.04 -31.53 -2.86
CA GLN A 42 -7.12 -32.28 -2.22
C GLN A 42 -7.93 -33.11 -3.23
N ASP A 43 -8.29 -32.50 -4.36
CA ASP A 43 -9.05 -33.16 -5.42
C ASP A 43 -8.25 -34.35 -6.00
N LEU A 44 -6.92 -34.19 -6.17
CA LEU A 44 -6.04 -35.27 -6.63
C LEU A 44 -6.00 -36.46 -5.66
N LEU A 45 -5.93 -36.20 -4.35
CA LEU A 45 -5.95 -37.26 -3.33
C LEU A 45 -7.30 -38.02 -3.33
N ASN A 46 -8.40 -37.29 -3.50
CA ASN A 46 -9.73 -37.90 -3.59
C ASN A 46 -9.85 -38.80 -4.83
N GLU A 47 -9.37 -38.32 -5.99
CA GLU A 47 -9.38 -39.10 -7.23
C GLU A 47 -8.48 -40.34 -7.13
N GLN A 48 -7.31 -40.21 -6.48
CA GLN A 48 -6.42 -41.34 -6.23
C GLN A 48 -7.07 -42.42 -5.36
N ALA A 49 -7.78 -42.01 -4.30
CA ALA A 49 -8.51 -42.93 -3.43
C ALA A 49 -9.64 -43.65 -4.20
N ALA A 50 -10.38 -42.94 -5.06
CA ALA A 50 -11.43 -43.51 -5.90
C ALA A 50 -10.87 -44.52 -6.91
N ALA A 51 -9.77 -44.20 -7.58
CA ALA A 51 -9.13 -45.09 -8.54
C ALA A 51 -8.58 -46.37 -7.88
N THR A 52 -8.06 -46.25 -6.65
CA THR A 52 -7.60 -47.40 -5.85
C THR A 52 -8.76 -48.32 -5.46
N ALA A 53 -9.96 -47.77 -5.24
CA ALA A 53 -11.16 -48.55 -4.92
C ALA A 53 -11.77 -49.29 -6.14
N ALA A 54 -11.48 -48.85 -7.37
CA ALA A 54 -11.97 -49.46 -8.62
C ALA A 54 -10.84 -49.72 -9.64
N PRO A 55 -9.96 -50.72 -9.40
CA PRO A 55 -8.69 -50.86 -10.11
C PRO A 55 -8.79 -51.19 -11.61
N ASN A 56 -9.86 -51.86 -12.03
CA ASN A 56 -9.98 -52.39 -13.40
C ASN A 56 -10.29 -51.29 -14.45
N GLU A 57 -10.94 -50.19 -14.04
CA GLU A 57 -11.36 -49.10 -14.93
C GLU A 57 -10.79 -47.73 -14.49
N GLY A 58 -10.47 -47.56 -13.20
CA GLY A 58 -10.07 -46.27 -12.63
C GLY A 58 -8.62 -45.85 -12.92
N GLY A 59 -7.71 -46.79 -13.18
CA GLY A 59 -6.28 -46.46 -13.33
C GLY A 59 -5.95 -45.58 -14.53
N PHE A 60 -6.60 -45.81 -15.68
CA PHE A 60 -6.38 -45.01 -16.90
C PHE A 60 -6.98 -43.61 -16.78
N VAL A 61 -8.19 -43.50 -16.23
CA VAL A 61 -8.88 -42.22 -16.00
C VAL A 61 -8.10 -41.36 -15.01
N TYR A 62 -7.60 -41.96 -13.92
CA TYR A 62 -6.77 -41.28 -12.94
C TYR A 62 -5.45 -40.76 -13.53
N GLY A 63 -4.77 -41.57 -14.35
CA GLY A 63 -3.52 -41.14 -14.99
C GLY A 63 -3.68 -39.87 -15.83
N TYR A 64 -4.74 -39.82 -16.65
CA TYR A 64 -5.06 -38.64 -17.45
C TYR A 64 -5.42 -37.43 -16.57
N TYR A 65 -6.21 -37.63 -15.52
CA TYR A 65 -6.57 -36.57 -14.59
C TYR A 65 -5.34 -36.01 -13.86
N ALA A 66 -4.47 -36.88 -13.36
CA ALA A 66 -3.26 -36.50 -12.64
C ALA A 66 -2.30 -35.67 -13.52
N GLU A 67 -2.13 -36.05 -14.78
CA GLU A 67 -1.32 -35.28 -15.74
C GLU A 67 -1.86 -33.85 -15.92
N ARG A 68 -3.18 -33.70 -16.11
CA ARG A 68 -3.84 -32.39 -16.20
C ARG A 68 -3.68 -31.54 -14.94
N VAL A 69 -3.77 -32.16 -13.77
CA VAL A 69 -3.55 -31.46 -12.50
C VAL A 69 -2.11 -30.98 -12.38
N ILE A 70 -1.13 -31.79 -12.78
CA ILE A 70 0.29 -31.41 -12.78
C ILE A 70 0.53 -30.21 -13.72
N GLU A 71 0.01 -30.27 -14.95
CA GLU A 71 0.10 -29.16 -15.91
C GLU A 71 -0.48 -27.86 -15.32
N ARG A 72 -1.68 -27.94 -14.75
CA ARG A 72 -2.36 -26.77 -14.17
C ARG A 72 -1.60 -26.21 -12.97
N ARG A 73 -1.09 -27.06 -12.07
CA ARG A 73 -0.27 -26.64 -10.92
C ARG A 73 0.98 -25.89 -11.39
N ALA A 74 1.67 -26.39 -12.41
CA ALA A 74 2.85 -25.72 -12.96
C ALA A 74 2.51 -24.32 -13.50
N ILE A 75 1.41 -24.19 -14.24
CA ILE A 75 0.93 -22.89 -14.75
C ILE A 75 0.63 -21.91 -13.61
N ILE A 76 -0.08 -22.37 -12.57
CA ILE A 76 -0.40 -21.52 -11.41
C ILE A 76 0.87 -21.11 -10.66
N GLN A 77 1.82 -22.01 -10.46
CA GLN A 77 3.09 -21.71 -9.79
C GLN A 77 3.89 -20.65 -10.55
N ILE A 78 3.98 -20.75 -11.88
CA ILE A 78 4.61 -19.72 -12.72
C ILE A 78 3.87 -18.38 -12.58
N SER A 79 2.54 -18.42 -12.54
CA SER A 79 1.71 -17.21 -12.38
C SER A 79 1.94 -16.54 -11.02
N ILE A 80 2.02 -17.32 -9.94
CA ILE A 80 2.36 -16.81 -8.60
C ILE A 80 3.74 -16.15 -8.61
N GLN A 81 4.76 -16.83 -9.15
CA GLN A 81 6.12 -16.26 -9.21
C GLN A 81 6.18 -14.93 -9.97
N GLN A 82 5.38 -14.78 -11.02
CA GLN A 82 5.29 -13.50 -11.73
C GLN A 82 4.57 -12.44 -10.87
N LEU A 83 3.46 -12.80 -10.22
CA LEU A 83 2.72 -11.89 -9.35
C LEU A 83 3.51 -11.46 -8.11
N GLU A 84 4.40 -12.32 -7.60
CA GLU A 84 5.31 -11.98 -6.49
C GLU A 84 6.28 -10.88 -6.92
N LYS A 85 6.86 -10.98 -8.13
CA LYS A 85 7.70 -9.90 -8.69
C LYS A 85 6.91 -8.61 -8.86
N ASP A 86 5.72 -8.69 -9.43
CA ASP A 86 4.83 -7.53 -9.60
C ASP A 86 4.44 -6.92 -8.25
N THR A 87 4.29 -7.74 -7.21
CA THR A 87 4.01 -7.33 -5.82
C THR A 87 5.19 -6.56 -5.23
N ASP A 88 6.41 -7.03 -5.44
CA ASP A 88 7.61 -6.34 -4.97
C ASP A 88 7.81 -5.00 -5.68
N GLU A 89 7.56 -4.93 -6.98
CA GLU A 89 7.55 -3.67 -7.73
C GLU A 89 6.45 -2.72 -7.22
N ALA A 90 5.25 -3.23 -6.95
CA ALA A 90 4.16 -2.44 -6.39
C ALA A 90 4.46 -1.92 -4.97
N ARG A 91 5.17 -2.72 -4.14
CA ARG A 91 5.65 -2.30 -2.82
C ARG A 91 6.64 -1.15 -2.93
N GLU A 92 7.61 -1.23 -3.83
CA GLU A 92 8.56 -0.14 -4.02
C GLU A 92 7.86 1.11 -4.57
N ALA A 93 6.94 0.97 -5.52
CA ALA A 93 6.15 2.09 -6.02
C ALA A 93 5.31 2.77 -4.93
N LEU A 94 4.74 1.99 -4.01
CA LEU A 94 4.03 2.50 -2.83
C LEU A 94 4.99 3.24 -1.88
N SER A 95 6.18 2.68 -1.64
CA SER A 95 7.22 3.29 -0.82
C SER A 95 7.67 4.65 -1.37
N VAL A 96 7.89 4.73 -2.69
CA VAL A 96 8.19 5.99 -3.39
C VAL A 96 7.06 7.00 -3.21
N ALA A 97 5.80 6.60 -3.40
CA ALA A 97 4.65 7.48 -3.24
C ALA A 97 4.54 8.06 -1.82
N TYR A 98 4.76 7.23 -0.79
CA TYR A 98 4.80 7.70 0.60
C TYR A 98 5.92 8.71 0.86
N ARG A 99 7.13 8.45 0.32
CA ARG A 99 8.24 9.40 0.45
C ARG A 99 7.90 10.74 -0.19
N GLU A 100 7.23 10.74 -1.33
CA GLU A 100 6.83 11.96 -2.03
C GLU A 100 5.75 12.74 -1.24
N LEU A 101 4.72 12.06 -0.76
CA LEU A 101 3.73 12.64 0.15
C LEU A 101 4.41 13.31 1.35
N LYS A 102 5.35 12.59 1.99
CA LYS A 102 6.01 13.07 3.21
C LYS A 102 6.81 14.35 3.00
N LYS A 103 7.41 14.54 1.82
CA LYS A 103 8.10 15.79 1.46
C LYS A 103 7.14 16.99 1.51
N PHE A 104 5.95 16.85 0.93
CA PHE A 104 4.97 17.95 0.90
C PHE A 104 4.40 18.25 2.29
N GLU A 105 4.12 17.22 3.08
CA GLU A 105 3.71 17.39 4.49
C GLU A 105 4.76 18.18 5.29
N THR A 106 6.03 17.78 5.18
CA THR A 106 7.15 18.40 5.91
C THR A 106 7.34 19.87 5.47
N ALA A 107 7.17 20.14 4.16
CA ALA A 107 7.23 21.49 3.62
C ALA A 107 6.08 22.37 4.15
N LEU A 108 4.87 21.83 4.26
CA LEU A 108 3.73 22.53 4.85
C LEU A 108 3.95 22.82 6.34
N GLU A 109 4.41 21.83 7.10
CA GLU A 109 4.71 21.97 8.53
C GLU A 109 5.77 23.05 8.77
N SER A 110 6.89 23.00 8.03
CA SER A 110 7.96 24.00 8.11
C SER A 110 7.46 25.42 7.80
N ARG A 111 6.51 25.53 6.87
CA ARG A 111 5.91 26.82 6.51
C ARG A 111 5.00 27.33 7.62
N LYS A 112 4.15 26.47 8.20
CA LYS A 112 3.25 26.83 9.31
C LYS A 112 4.06 27.31 10.51
N LEU A 113 5.09 26.57 10.89
CA LEU A 113 6.00 26.95 11.97
C LEU A 113 6.63 28.32 11.73
N ARG A 114 7.10 28.60 10.50
CA ARG A 114 7.66 29.91 10.16
C ARG A 114 6.62 31.03 10.29
N GLN A 115 5.38 30.79 9.87
CA GLN A 115 4.31 31.78 9.99
C GLN A 115 3.94 32.07 11.44
N GLU A 116 3.89 31.03 12.29
CA GLU A 116 3.63 31.14 13.72
C GLU A 116 4.74 31.94 14.43
N LEU A 117 6.00 31.65 14.12
CA LEU A 117 7.15 32.40 14.67
C LEU A 117 7.14 33.88 14.26
N GLU A 118 6.82 34.18 13.00
CA GLU A 118 6.71 35.56 12.53
C GLU A 118 5.54 36.30 13.19
N LEU A 119 4.41 35.63 13.43
CA LEU A 119 3.28 36.22 14.14
C LEU A 119 3.63 36.49 15.60
N ALA A 120 4.18 35.50 16.30
CA ALA A 120 4.61 35.65 17.70
C ALA A 120 5.66 36.77 17.86
N ARG A 121 6.57 36.92 16.88
CA ARG A 121 7.53 38.02 16.86
C ARG A 121 6.86 39.38 16.72
N LYS A 122 5.84 39.52 15.86
CA LYS A 122 5.09 40.76 15.71
C LYS A 122 4.31 41.10 16.96
N ASP A 123 3.59 40.13 17.52
CA ASP A 123 2.83 40.31 18.76
C ASP A 123 3.73 40.75 19.91
N GLN A 124 4.95 40.19 20.02
CA GLN A 124 5.92 40.62 21.03
C GLN A 124 6.37 42.08 20.83
N LEU A 125 6.64 42.50 19.59
CA LEU A 125 7.04 43.88 19.30
C LEU A 125 5.91 44.88 19.64
N ASP A 126 4.66 44.53 19.32
CA ASP A 126 3.50 45.36 19.61
C ASP A 126 3.29 45.49 21.14
N LEU A 127 3.46 44.39 21.90
CA LEU A 127 3.39 44.41 23.36
C LEU A 127 4.50 45.26 23.99
N ASP A 128 5.73 45.17 23.46
CA ASP A 128 6.86 45.98 23.92
C ASP A 128 6.59 47.48 23.67
N GLU A 129 6.03 47.84 22.51
CA GLU A 129 5.65 49.23 22.19
C GLU A 129 4.59 49.78 23.15
N VAL A 130 3.53 49.02 23.41
CA VAL A 130 2.47 49.41 24.37
C VAL A 130 3.05 49.56 25.78
N GLY A 131 3.97 48.68 26.18
CA GLY A 131 4.67 48.77 27.46
C GLY A 131 5.45 50.07 27.60
N ILE A 132 6.21 50.46 26.58
CA ILE A 132 6.97 51.72 26.54
C ILE A 132 6.03 52.93 26.59
N GLN A 133 4.97 52.96 25.79
CA GLN A 133 4.01 54.08 25.78
C GLN A 133 3.34 54.27 27.14
N THR A 134 2.91 53.17 27.77
CA THR A 134 2.28 53.19 29.09
C THR A 134 3.26 53.68 30.17
N PHE A 135 4.53 53.30 30.08
CA PHE A 135 5.56 53.76 30.98
C PHE A 135 5.81 55.27 30.86
N ILE A 136 5.89 55.79 29.62
CA ILE A 136 6.05 57.22 29.36
C ILE A 136 4.87 58.02 29.92
N GLN A 137 3.63 57.56 29.72
CA GLN A 137 2.44 58.23 30.24
C GLN A 137 2.40 58.32 31.78
N LYS A 138 3.00 57.37 32.50
CA LYS A 138 3.07 57.41 33.97
C LYS A 138 4.12 58.38 34.51
N LEU A 139 5.06 58.83 33.67
CA LEU A 139 6.12 59.76 34.05
C LEU A 139 5.75 61.23 33.75
N SER A 140 4.71 61.48 32.96
CA SER A 140 4.12 62.80 32.73
C SER A 140 3.03 63.13 33.75
#